data_AF-A0A957DJW0-F1
#
_entry.id   AF-A0A957DJW0-F1
#
_cell.length_a   1.000
_cell.length_b   1.000
_cell.length_c   1.000
_cell.angle_alpha   90.00
_cell.angle_beta   90.00
_cell.angle_gamma   90.00
#
_symmetry.space_group_name_H-M   'P 1'
#
loop_
_entity.id
_entity.type
_entity.pdbx_description
1 polymer ?
#
loop_
_entity_poly.entity_id
_entity_poly.type
_entity_poly.pdbx_seq_one_letter_code
_entity_poly.pdbx_strand_id
1 'polypeptide(L)'
;PGGMPAGSCVLHAELRVFVDAISGEPRPVVAGQIDWATGSVIMPTAPQVMTLGWNVFDVAPQVQAWADGTYPNRGLGLREEAPGGPFKNDVRSRNHANPGTHPTLVIDYQEP
;
A
#
# COMPACT_ATOMS: atom_id res chain seq x y z
N PRO A 1 -19.54 7.07 -4.49
CA PRO A 1 -18.77 5.91 -3.97
C PRO A 1 -18.73 5.97 -2.44
N GLY A 2 -19.47 5.08 -1.77
CA GLY A 2 -19.48 4.99 -0.31
C GLY A 2 -18.13 4.52 0.19
N GLY A 3 -17.49 5.29 1.08
CA GLY A 3 -16.30 4.84 1.78
C GLY A 3 -16.66 3.78 2.83
N MET A 4 -15.66 3.01 3.27
CA MET A 4 -15.82 2.06 4.38
C MET A 4 -16.35 2.79 5.63
N PRO A 5 -17.45 2.32 6.26
CA PRO A 5 -17.99 2.91 7.48
C PRO A 5 -16.98 2.88 8.63
N ALA A 6 -17.00 3.91 9.48
CA ALA A 6 -16.20 3.92 10.70
C ALA A 6 -16.62 2.76 11.61
N GLY A 7 -15.64 2.09 12.24
CA GLY A 7 -15.87 0.93 13.10
C GLY A 7 -16.10 -0.40 12.36
N SER A 8 -15.95 -0.44 11.03
CA SER A 8 -15.99 -1.70 10.28
C SER A 8 -14.88 -2.66 10.71
N CYS A 9 -15.18 -3.95 10.72
CA CYS A 9 -14.19 -5.00 10.95
C CYS A 9 -13.57 -5.41 9.60
N VAL A 10 -12.27 -5.13 9.42
CA VAL A 10 -11.54 -5.51 8.21
C VAL A 10 -11.17 -6.99 8.30
N LEU A 11 -11.71 -7.78 7.38
CA LEU A 11 -11.44 -9.22 7.29
C LEU A 11 -10.21 -9.51 6.44
N HIS A 12 -10.03 -8.72 5.38
CA HIS A 12 -8.95 -8.85 4.43
C HIS A 12 -8.73 -7.52 3.70
N ALA A 13 -7.47 -7.15 3.42
CA ALA A 13 -7.18 -6.04 2.54
C ALA A 13 -5.87 -6.23 1.77
N GLU A 14 -5.92 -5.98 0.47
CA GLU A 14 -4.80 -6.13 -0.45
C GLU A 14 -4.56 -4.86 -1.24
N LEU A 15 -3.34 -4.33 -1.16
CA LEU A 15 -2.84 -3.36 -2.11
C LEU A 15 -2.19 -4.10 -3.27
N ARG A 16 -2.76 -3.97 -4.47
CA ARG A 16 -2.22 -4.53 -5.71
C ARG A 16 -1.57 -3.44 -6.53
N VAL A 17 -0.33 -3.71 -6.95
CA VAL A 17 0.46 -2.76 -7.74
C VAL A 17 1.09 -3.44 -8.94
N PHE A 18 1.17 -2.73 -10.06
CA PHE A 18 1.79 -3.24 -11.28
C PHE A 18 3.17 -2.65 -11.48
N VAL A 19 4.16 -3.50 -11.75
CA VAL A 19 5.55 -3.15 -12.01
C VAL A 19 5.89 -3.56 -13.43
N ASP A 20 6.38 -2.63 -14.26
CA ASP A 20 6.75 -2.92 -15.65
C ASP A 20 8.25 -2.80 -15.93
N ALA A 21 9.01 -2.27 -14.97
CA ALA A 21 10.46 -2.30 -14.95
C ALA A 21 10.94 -2.47 -13.50
N ILE A 22 12.06 -3.14 -13.30
CA ILE A 22 12.76 -3.14 -12.01
C ILE A 22 14.07 -2.40 -12.24
N SER A 23 14.22 -1.24 -11.61
CA SER A 23 15.49 -0.53 -11.64
C SER A 23 16.42 -1.06 -10.54
N GLY A 24 17.65 -1.42 -10.92
CA GLY A 24 18.68 -1.87 -9.99
C GLY A 24 18.49 -3.29 -9.43
N GLU A 25 19.19 -3.57 -8.33
CA GLU A 25 19.14 -4.87 -7.66
C GLU A 25 17.78 -5.09 -6.96
N PRO A 26 17.21 -6.30 -7.01
CA PRO A 26 15.96 -6.61 -6.31
C PRO A 26 16.16 -6.44 -4.80
N ARG A 27 15.52 -5.41 -4.23
CA ARG A 27 15.52 -5.14 -2.79
C ARG A 27 14.14 -5.41 -2.20
N PRO A 28 14.05 -5.90 -0.97
CA PRO A 28 12.78 -6.05 -0.29
C PRO A 28 12.07 -4.69 -0.18
N VAL A 29 10.76 -4.71 -0.37
CA VAL A 29 9.86 -3.56 -0.34
C VAL A 29 8.79 -3.82 0.70
N VAL A 30 8.45 -2.78 1.44
CA VAL A 30 7.31 -2.75 2.34
C VAL A 30 6.28 -1.74 1.83
N ALA A 31 5.01 -2.05 2.03
CA ALA A 31 3.95 -1.05 2.02
C ALA A 31 3.65 -0.61 3.46
N GLY A 32 3.02 0.54 3.66
CA GLY A 32 2.52 0.91 4.98
C GLY A 32 2.02 2.34 5.03
N GLN A 33 1.50 2.72 6.18
CA GLN A 33 0.96 4.05 6.41
C GLN A 33 2.09 5.10 6.32
N ILE A 34 1.83 6.25 5.69
CA ILE A 34 2.83 7.33 5.65
C ILE A 34 2.59 8.28 6.83
N ASP A 35 3.63 8.47 7.65
CA ASP A 35 3.73 9.60 8.55
C ASP A 35 4.20 10.83 7.77
N TRP A 36 3.33 11.82 7.62
CA TRP A 36 3.62 13.05 6.88
C TRP A 36 4.58 13.99 7.60
N ALA A 37 4.72 13.86 8.93
CA ALA A 37 5.67 14.68 9.68
C ALA A 37 7.12 14.25 9.38
N THR A 38 7.34 12.96 9.20
CA THR A 38 8.69 12.39 9.03
C THR A 38 8.95 11.85 7.62
N GLY A 39 7.93 11.71 6.78
CA GLY A 39 8.03 11.03 5.49
C GLY A 39 8.37 9.54 5.60
N SER A 40 8.10 8.93 6.77
CA SER A 40 8.42 7.53 7.05
C SER A 40 7.22 6.62 6.81
N VAL A 41 7.49 5.36 6.47
CA VAL A 41 6.47 4.31 6.48
C VAL A 41 6.37 3.78 7.91
N ILE A 42 5.18 3.88 8.49
CA ILE A 42 4.80 3.30 9.78
C ILE A 42 3.87 2.11 9.56
N MET A 43 3.85 1.16 10.49
CA MET A 43 3.16 -0.12 10.31
C MET A 43 3.53 -0.77 8.97
N PRO A 44 4.81 -1.10 8.73
CA PRO A 44 5.20 -1.75 7.48
C PRO A 44 4.55 -3.13 7.38
N THR A 45 4.17 -3.51 6.16
CA THR A 45 3.83 -4.90 5.83
C THR A 45 5.05 -5.80 5.99
N ALA A 46 4.85 -7.12 5.89
CA ALA A 46 5.96 -8.02 5.64
C ALA A 46 6.72 -7.57 4.37
N PRO A 47 8.07 -7.57 4.41
CA PRO A 47 8.87 -7.20 3.26
C PRO A 47 8.78 -8.25 2.16
N GLN A 48 8.76 -7.82 0.91
CA GLN A 48 8.76 -8.71 -0.25
C GLN A 48 9.62 -8.16 -1.38
N VAL A 49 10.26 -9.04 -2.14
CA VAL A 49 10.95 -8.65 -3.37
C VAL A 49 9.91 -8.53 -4.48
N MET A 50 9.78 -7.33 -5.06
CA MET A 50 8.85 -7.09 -6.16
C MET A 50 9.36 -7.73 -7.46
N THR A 51 8.43 -8.25 -8.25
CA THR A 51 8.68 -8.84 -9.58
C THR A 51 7.94 -8.05 -10.65
N LEU A 52 8.27 -8.30 -11.94
CA LEU A 52 7.50 -7.72 -13.04
C LEU A 52 6.07 -8.25 -13.03
N GLY A 53 5.10 -7.37 -13.27
CA GLY A 53 3.68 -7.67 -13.22
C GLY A 53 3.03 -7.24 -11.90
N TRP A 54 1.97 -7.96 -11.52
CA TRP A 54 1.21 -7.67 -10.30
C TRP A 54 1.92 -8.16 -9.05
N ASN A 55 2.09 -7.26 -8.09
CA ASN A 55 2.56 -7.54 -6.74
C ASN A 55 1.46 -7.19 -5.74
N VAL A 56 1.37 -7.95 -4.66
CA VAL A 56 0.26 -7.86 -3.69
C VAL A 56 0.84 -7.69 -2.29
N PHE A 57 0.38 -6.66 -1.59
CA PHE A 57 0.73 -6.40 -0.19
C PHE A 57 -0.51 -6.61 0.67
N ASP A 58 -0.40 -7.47 1.68
CA ASP A 58 -1.41 -7.56 2.75
C ASP A 58 -1.33 -6.30 3.60
N VAL A 59 -2.40 -5.50 3.56
CA VAL A 59 -2.50 -4.21 4.22
C VAL A 59 -3.68 -4.14 5.19
N ALA A 60 -4.19 -5.31 5.62
CA ALA A 60 -5.31 -5.39 6.55
C ALA A 60 -5.09 -4.58 7.84
N PRO A 61 -3.90 -4.62 8.50
CA PRO A 61 -3.67 -3.82 9.70
C PRO A 61 -3.81 -2.31 9.47
N GLN A 62 -3.31 -1.80 8.34
CA GLN A 62 -3.34 -0.37 7.99
C GLN A 62 -4.76 0.07 7.68
N VAL A 63 -5.52 -0.75 6.94
CA VAL A 63 -6.92 -0.45 6.62
C VAL A 63 -7.78 -0.51 7.88
N GLN A 64 -7.54 -1.44 8.80
CA GLN A 64 -8.23 -1.46 10.10
C GLN A 64 -7.97 -0.17 10.88
N ALA A 65 -6.73 0.30 10.93
CA ALA A 65 -6.40 1.57 11.58
C ALA A 65 -7.11 2.79 10.94
N TRP A 66 -7.47 2.71 9.66
CA TRP A 66 -8.32 3.73 9.02
C TRP A 66 -9.79 3.62 9.44
N ALA A 67 -10.30 2.40 9.61
CA ALA A 67 -11.65 2.14 10.11
C ALA A 67 -11.84 2.67 11.54
N ASP A 68 -10.80 2.50 12.36
CA ASP A 68 -10.77 2.94 13.76
C ASP A 68 -10.56 4.46 13.91
N GLY A 69 -10.20 5.15 12.83
CA GLY A 69 -9.92 6.59 12.85
C GLY A 69 -8.57 6.97 13.45
N THR A 70 -7.67 6.00 13.61
CA THR A 70 -6.33 6.19 14.23
C THR A 70 -5.45 7.16 13.43
N TYR A 71 -5.56 7.16 12.11
CA TYR A 71 -4.76 8.02 11.23
C TYR A 71 -5.62 8.92 10.33
N PRO A 72 -5.30 10.24 10.25
CA PRO A 72 -6.07 11.17 9.43
C PRO A 72 -5.84 10.99 7.93
N ASN A 73 -4.65 10.50 7.54
CA ASN A 73 -4.35 10.14 6.16
C ASN A 73 -4.71 8.67 5.91
N ARG A 74 -5.34 8.37 4.77
CA ARG A 74 -5.72 7.01 4.36
C ARG A 74 -4.88 6.55 3.16
N GLY A 75 -3.59 6.83 3.22
CA GLY A 75 -2.65 6.62 2.12
C GLY A 75 -1.53 5.69 2.52
N LEU A 76 -1.17 4.79 1.60
CA LEU A 76 -0.05 3.86 1.75
C LEU A 76 1.15 4.34 0.93
N GLY A 77 2.34 4.17 1.48
CA GLY A 77 3.61 4.36 0.79
C GLY A 77 4.29 3.03 0.52
N LEU A 78 4.93 2.88 -0.65
CA LEU A 78 5.78 1.74 -0.97
C LEU A 78 7.24 2.17 -0.92
N ARG A 79 8.07 1.46 -0.15
CA ARG A 79 9.45 1.86 0.13
C ARG A 79 10.36 0.64 0.25
N GLU A 80 11.63 0.78 -0.12
CA GLU A 80 12.63 -0.24 0.19
C GLU A 80 12.73 -0.47 1.71
N GLU A 81 12.76 -1.73 2.12
CA GLU A 81 12.99 -2.14 3.50
C GLU A 81 14.46 -1.85 3.85
N ALA A 82 14.69 -0.85 4.69
CA ALA A 82 15.73 0.15 4.46
C ALA A 82 15.45 1.36 5.38
N PRO A 83 16.11 1.58 6.55
CA PRO A 83 16.00 2.87 7.22
C PRO A 83 16.36 3.98 6.22
N GLY A 84 15.37 4.82 5.88
CA GLY A 84 15.57 5.87 4.88
C GLY A 84 15.58 5.40 3.41
N GLY A 85 15.23 4.14 3.08
CA GLY A 85 15.22 3.62 1.70
C GLY A 85 14.40 4.47 0.72
N PRO A 86 14.63 4.44 -0.60
CA PRO A 86 13.82 5.23 -1.53
C PRO A 86 12.38 4.73 -1.61
N PHE A 87 11.45 5.65 -1.87
CA PHE A 87 10.09 5.28 -2.30
C PHE A 87 10.16 4.63 -3.68
N LYS A 88 9.34 3.61 -3.91
CA LYS A 88 9.26 2.94 -5.19
C LYS A 88 8.48 3.78 -6.19
N ASN A 89 9.17 4.16 -7.26
CA ASN A 89 8.63 4.90 -8.41
C ASN A 89 8.45 4.03 -9.66
N ASP A 90 8.93 2.79 -9.64
CA ASP A 90 8.79 1.77 -10.71
C ASP A 90 7.38 1.15 -10.78
N VAL A 91 6.43 1.76 -10.08
CA VAL A 91 5.05 1.29 -9.97
C VAL A 91 4.17 2.11 -10.90
N ARG A 92 3.31 1.45 -11.68
CA ARG A 92 2.33 2.14 -12.51
C ARG A 92 1.34 2.90 -11.65
N SER A 93 1.55 4.20 -11.51
CA SER A 93 0.68 5.09 -10.76
C SER A 93 -0.65 5.34 -11.49
N ARG A 94 -1.56 6.07 -10.82
CA ARG A 94 -2.80 6.58 -11.43
C ARG A 94 -2.57 7.42 -12.69
N ASN A 95 -1.38 7.99 -12.87
CA ASN A 95 -1.05 8.82 -14.04
C ASN A 95 -0.52 7.99 -15.23
N HIS A 96 -0.36 6.67 -15.06
CA HIS A 96 0.05 5.79 -16.15
C HIS A 96 -1.05 5.68 -17.21
N ALA A 97 -0.68 5.62 -18.50
CA ALA A 97 -1.63 5.68 -19.61
C ALA A 97 -2.64 4.51 -19.64
N ASN A 98 -2.25 3.35 -19.14
CA ASN A 98 -3.14 2.17 -19.06
C ASN A 98 -3.84 2.08 -17.69
N PRO A 99 -5.16 2.36 -17.61
CA PRO A 99 -5.92 2.29 -16.37
C PRO A 99 -6.07 0.88 -15.81
N GLY A 100 -5.98 -0.15 -16.65
CA GLY A 100 -6.02 -1.55 -16.22
C GLY A 100 -4.79 -2.00 -15.41
N THR A 101 -3.82 -1.10 -15.20
CA THR A 101 -2.61 -1.37 -14.41
C THR A 101 -2.39 -0.35 -13.30
N HIS A 102 -3.40 0.47 -12.98
CA HIS A 102 -3.34 1.38 -11.85
C HIS A 102 -3.37 0.60 -10.52
N PRO A 103 -2.83 1.17 -9.43
CA PRO A 103 -2.88 0.52 -8.13
C PRO A 103 -4.32 0.38 -7.67
N THR A 104 -4.66 -0.77 -7.10
CA THR A 104 -6.00 -1.03 -6.56
C THR A 104 -5.89 -1.51 -5.13
N LEU A 105 -6.74 -0.97 -4.27
CA LEU A 105 -6.95 -1.48 -2.92
C LEU A 105 -8.25 -2.30 -2.91
N VAL A 106 -8.14 -3.59 -2.60
CA VAL A 106 -9.27 -4.51 -2.43
C VAL A 106 -9.46 -4.72 -0.93
N ILE A 107 -10.70 -4.61 -0.44
CA ILE A 107 -11.02 -4.68 0.98
C ILE A 107 -12.27 -5.51 1.14
N ASP A 108 -12.18 -6.56 1.95
CA ASP A 108 -13.33 -7.29 2.47
C ASP A 108 -13.53 -6.89 3.94
N TYR A 109 -14.72 -6.42 4.26
CA TYR A 109 -15.06 -5.94 5.60
C TYR A 109 -16.49 -6.28 5.97
N GLN A 110 -16.74 -6.30 7.28
CA GLN A 110 -18.07 -6.38 7.85
C GLN A 110 -18.45 -5.01 8.42
N GLU A 111 -19.64 -4.53 8.06
CA GLU A 111 -20.22 -3.31 8.64
C GLU A 111 -20.52 -3.51 10.14
N PRO A 112 -20.54 -2.42 10.94
CA PRO A 112 -20.84 -2.47 12.37
C PRO A 112 -22.19 -3.09 12.74
#